data_AF-A0AAV3NTW6-F1
#
_entry.id   AF-A0AAV3NTW6-F1
#
_cell.length_a   1.000
_cell.length_b   1.000
_cell.length_c   1.000
_cell.angle_alpha   90.00
_cell.angle_beta   90.00
_cell.angle_gamma   90.00
#
_symmetry.space_group_name_H-M   'P 1'
#
loop_
_entity.id
_entity.type
_entity.pdbx_description
1 polymer ?
#
loop_
_entity_poly.entity_id
_entity_poly.type
_entity_poly.pdbx_seq_one_letter_code
_entity_poly.pdbx_strand_id
1 'polypeptide(L)'
;MAAIWVHEFADCITCHSWSPDESMIAFCPNNSEVHIYRLLDDKWDKLYVLQKHDQIVSGIDWSARSNKIVTVSHDRNSYVWYDRKLLMLSVDCMVPLETIELIRDELGLPGDFKKVLVPKYPHFFTVKDVHGRAHLCLENWDSSLAVTAREERFTEAGGLEPGGHLRKGKISKDGNFSGPFAFRLSYPDGFRPNVSYLEEVQRWQKLEFPSPYLNARRFDIADPKARKRVIGVLHELFSLTMEKRLTSAQVEAFHWEYRLPAKLLLCLIKHHGIFYITNKGARSTVFLKEAYDGSNLINKCPLLAFRDRFIALSGRGDTSLCTRIPFSGAIL
;
A
#
# COMPACT_ATOMS: atom_id res chain seq x y z
N MET A 1 -29.16 -27.26 0.17
CA MET A 1 -28.55 -25.98 0.59
C MET A 1 -29.65 -24.94 0.57
N ALA A 2 -29.94 -24.30 1.70
CA ALA A 2 -30.87 -23.17 1.78
C ALA A 2 -30.08 -21.86 1.68
N ALA A 3 -30.64 -20.84 1.04
CA ALA A 3 -30.02 -19.51 1.03
C ALA A 3 -30.04 -18.95 2.46
N ILE A 4 -28.86 -18.61 2.98
CA ILE A 4 -28.69 -18.15 4.36
C ILE A 4 -29.08 -16.66 4.47
N TRP A 5 -28.92 -15.89 3.38
CA TRP A 5 -29.27 -14.47 3.27
C TRP A 5 -29.73 -14.15 1.85
N VAL A 6 -30.78 -13.33 1.70
CA VAL A 6 -31.27 -12.82 0.42
C VAL A 6 -31.48 -11.33 0.56
N HIS A 7 -30.90 -10.53 -0.34
CA HIS A 7 -31.06 -9.08 -0.40
C HIS A 7 -31.28 -8.66 -1.86
N GLU A 8 -32.29 -7.84 -2.09
CA GLU A 8 -32.62 -7.33 -3.42
C GLU A 8 -31.93 -5.98 -3.65
N PHE A 9 -30.88 -5.99 -4.46
CA PHE A 9 -30.12 -4.79 -4.83
C PHE A 9 -30.57 -4.17 -6.16
N ALA A 10 -30.98 -5.01 -7.10
CA ALA A 10 -31.42 -4.65 -8.44
C ALA A 10 -32.21 -5.81 -9.07
N ASP A 11 -33.05 -5.50 -10.05
CA ASP A 11 -33.88 -6.49 -10.76
C ASP A 11 -33.05 -7.57 -11.49
N CYS A 12 -31.85 -7.21 -11.96
CA CYS A 12 -30.94 -8.11 -12.67
C CYS A 12 -29.48 -7.77 -12.36
N ILE A 13 -28.66 -8.77 -12.03
CA ILE A 13 -27.23 -8.61 -11.78
C ILE A 13 -26.45 -9.45 -12.79
N THR A 14 -25.63 -8.82 -13.62
CA THR A 14 -24.87 -9.51 -14.70
C THR A 14 -23.51 -10.00 -14.25
N CYS A 15 -22.83 -9.23 -13.42
CA CYS A 15 -21.53 -9.56 -12.87
C CYS A 15 -21.37 -8.93 -11.49
N HIS A 16 -20.58 -9.58 -10.63
CA HIS A 16 -20.33 -9.16 -9.26
C HIS A 16 -18.94 -9.59 -8.81
N SER A 17 -18.37 -8.87 -7.86
CA SER A 17 -17.15 -9.25 -7.16
C SER A 17 -17.16 -8.67 -5.75
N TRP A 18 -16.66 -9.45 -4.80
CA TRP A 18 -16.54 -9.05 -3.40
C TRP A 18 -15.23 -8.33 -3.13
N SER A 19 -15.26 -7.38 -2.19
CA SER A 19 -14.02 -6.83 -1.63
C SER A 19 -13.26 -7.90 -0.84
N PRO A 20 -11.93 -7.74 -0.68
CA PRO A 20 -11.11 -8.72 0.03
C PRO A 20 -11.53 -9.05 1.45
N ASP A 21 -12.09 -8.07 2.15
CA ASP A 21 -12.55 -8.15 3.53
C ASP A 21 -14.03 -8.56 3.64
N GLU A 22 -14.67 -8.88 2.52
CA GLU A 22 -16.10 -9.21 2.40
C GLU A 22 -17.05 -8.11 2.96
N SER A 23 -16.52 -6.91 3.23
CA SER A 23 -17.31 -5.79 3.75
C SER A 23 -18.02 -5.02 2.65
N MET A 24 -17.62 -5.20 1.39
CA MET A 24 -18.20 -4.54 0.23
C MET A 24 -18.45 -5.51 -0.92
N ILE A 25 -19.39 -5.12 -1.77
CA ILE A 25 -19.69 -5.81 -3.02
C ILE A 25 -19.74 -4.80 -4.16
N ALA A 26 -19.05 -5.10 -5.25
CA ALA A 26 -19.18 -4.40 -6.52
C ALA A 26 -20.03 -5.27 -7.45
N PHE A 27 -21.08 -4.71 -8.03
CA PHE A 27 -21.92 -5.44 -9.00
C PHE A 27 -22.46 -4.52 -10.09
N CYS A 28 -22.83 -5.10 -11.22
CA CYS A 28 -23.46 -4.38 -12.33
C CYS A 28 -24.95 -4.74 -12.43
N PRO A 29 -25.86 -3.76 -12.35
CA PRO A 29 -27.30 -3.97 -12.53
C PRO A 29 -27.70 -3.99 -14.01
N ASN A 30 -27.07 -4.87 -14.81
CA ASN A 30 -27.31 -5.05 -16.25
C ASN A 30 -27.31 -3.75 -17.08
N ASN A 31 -26.49 -2.78 -16.68
CA ASN A 31 -26.35 -1.50 -17.36
C ASN A 31 -24.86 -1.16 -17.56
N SER A 32 -24.56 0.09 -17.89
CA SER A 32 -23.18 0.55 -18.07
C SER A 32 -22.50 0.98 -16.78
N GLU A 33 -23.15 0.78 -15.63
CA GLU A 33 -22.71 1.25 -14.33
C GLU A 33 -22.24 0.07 -13.47
N VAL A 34 -21.29 0.34 -12.58
CA VAL A 34 -20.92 -0.59 -11.51
C VAL A 34 -21.22 0.06 -10.17
N HIS A 35 -22.08 -0.58 -9.38
CA HIS A 35 -22.49 -0.09 -8.06
C HIS A 35 -21.63 -0.78 -7.00
N ILE A 36 -21.13 0.00 -6.04
CA ILE A 36 -20.37 -0.50 -4.90
C ILE A 36 -21.19 -0.24 -3.64
N TYR A 37 -21.50 -1.30 -2.92
CA TYR A 37 -22.21 -1.27 -1.64
C TYR A 37 -21.30 -1.75 -0.53
N ARG A 38 -21.45 -1.19 0.67
CA ARG A 38 -20.78 -1.65 1.90
C ARG A 38 -21.81 -2.13 2.90
N LEU A 39 -21.48 -3.21 3.61
CA LEU A 39 -22.23 -3.74 4.73
C LEU A 39 -21.78 -3.04 6.02
N LEU A 40 -22.69 -2.32 6.66
CA LEU A 40 -22.52 -1.68 7.97
C LEU A 40 -23.72 -2.06 8.83
N ASP A 41 -23.46 -2.67 10.00
CA ASP A 41 -24.50 -3.03 10.98
C ASP A 41 -25.71 -3.79 10.37
N ASP A 42 -25.44 -4.84 9.59
CA ASP A 42 -26.42 -5.66 8.85
C ASP A 42 -27.26 -4.91 7.81
N LYS A 43 -26.87 -3.68 7.45
CA LYS A 43 -27.50 -2.88 6.41
C LYS A 43 -26.51 -2.57 5.28
N TRP A 44 -27.00 -2.67 4.05
CA TRP A 44 -26.22 -2.35 2.87
C TRP A 44 -26.45 -0.91 2.41
N ASP A 45 -25.38 -0.11 2.41
CA ASP A 45 -25.41 1.26 1.93
C ASP A 45 -24.63 1.40 0.62
N LYS A 46 -25.21 2.11 -0.34
CA LYS A 46 -24.58 2.42 -1.63
C LYS A 46 -23.50 3.48 -1.41
N LEU A 47 -22.24 3.10 -1.61
CA LEU A 47 -21.09 3.99 -1.45
C LEU A 47 -20.75 4.72 -2.75
N TYR A 48 -20.62 3.98 -3.85
CA TYR A 48 -20.13 4.52 -5.12
C TYR A 48 -20.91 3.98 -6.32
N VAL A 49 -20.96 4.78 -7.37
CA VAL A 49 -21.43 4.39 -8.70
C VAL A 49 -20.33 4.73 -9.70
N LEU A 50 -19.74 3.70 -10.30
CA LEU A 50 -18.72 3.83 -11.34
C LEU A 50 -19.43 3.90 -12.70
N GLN A 51 -19.58 5.11 -13.23
CA GLN A 51 -20.16 5.38 -14.56
C GLN A 51 -19.04 5.75 -15.52
N LYS A 52 -18.70 4.84 -16.44
CA LYS A 52 -17.70 5.13 -17.49
C LYS A 52 -17.78 4.24 -18.72
N HIS A 53 -18.40 3.08 -18.63
CA HIS A 53 -18.66 2.27 -19.80
C HIS A 53 -19.77 2.90 -20.63
N ASP A 54 -19.68 2.77 -21.95
CA ASP A 54 -20.74 3.22 -22.88
C ASP A 54 -21.72 2.09 -23.21
N GLN A 55 -21.39 0.86 -22.78
CA GLN A 55 -22.14 -0.36 -23.00
C GLN A 55 -22.16 -1.21 -21.73
N ILE A 56 -22.95 -2.28 -21.74
CA ILE A 56 -23.14 -3.17 -20.58
C ILE A 56 -21.82 -3.75 -20.10
N VAL A 57 -21.58 -3.67 -18.78
CA VAL A 57 -20.41 -4.28 -18.14
C VAL A 57 -20.58 -5.81 -18.15
N SER A 58 -19.59 -6.49 -18.73
CA SER A 58 -19.59 -7.95 -18.90
C SER A 58 -18.74 -8.69 -17.88
N GLY A 59 -17.89 -7.98 -17.14
CA GLY A 59 -17.10 -8.57 -16.07
C GLY A 59 -16.57 -7.53 -15.09
N ILE A 60 -16.58 -7.92 -13.82
CA ILE A 60 -16.01 -7.15 -12.71
C ILE A 60 -15.13 -8.11 -11.92
N ASP A 61 -13.91 -7.68 -11.61
CA ASP A 61 -13.03 -8.38 -10.69
C ASP A 61 -12.47 -7.38 -9.68
N TRP A 62 -12.59 -7.70 -8.41
CA TRP A 62 -12.05 -6.90 -7.32
C TRP A 62 -10.79 -7.58 -6.80
N SER A 63 -9.66 -6.92 -6.98
CA SER A 63 -8.39 -7.41 -6.48
C SER A 63 -8.43 -7.51 -4.96
N ALA A 64 -8.40 -8.74 -4.47
CA ALA A 64 -8.33 -9.11 -3.05
C ALA A 64 -7.08 -8.56 -2.31
N ARG A 65 -6.18 -7.83 -2.98
CA ARG A 65 -4.88 -7.43 -2.40
C ARG A 65 -4.41 -6.02 -2.71
N SER A 66 -4.91 -5.41 -3.76
CA SER A 66 -4.54 -4.03 -4.12
C SER A 66 -5.71 -3.06 -4.04
N ASN A 67 -6.89 -3.54 -3.59
CA ASN A 67 -8.15 -2.81 -3.60
C ASN A 67 -8.44 -2.12 -4.96
N LYS A 68 -7.97 -2.73 -6.05
CA LYS A 68 -8.19 -2.26 -7.42
C LYS A 68 -9.37 -3.03 -7.98
N ILE A 69 -10.25 -2.34 -8.67
CA ILE A 69 -11.34 -2.98 -9.41
C ILE A 69 -10.95 -2.97 -10.88
N VAL A 70 -11.18 -4.08 -11.57
CA VAL A 70 -11.10 -4.14 -13.02
C VAL A 70 -12.51 -4.37 -13.55
N THR A 71 -12.93 -3.54 -14.49
CA THR A 71 -14.22 -3.68 -15.19
C THR A 71 -13.96 -3.86 -16.68
N VAL A 72 -14.70 -4.77 -17.30
CA VAL A 72 -14.68 -5.03 -18.75
C VAL A 72 -16.11 -4.92 -19.30
N SER A 73 -16.27 -4.40 -20.52
CA SER A 73 -17.58 -4.17 -21.13
C SER A 73 -17.59 -4.53 -22.60
N HIS A 74 -18.80 -4.63 -23.16
CA HIS A 74 -19.05 -4.79 -24.58
C HIS A 74 -18.61 -3.59 -25.43
N ASP A 75 -18.26 -2.46 -24.80
CA ASP A 75 -17.61 -1.31 -25.47
C ASP A 75 -16.17 -1.60 -25.93
N ARG A 76 -15.67 -2.83 -25.70
CA ARG A 76 -14.31 -3.30 -25.99
C ARG A 76 -13.24 -2.60 -25.15
N ASN A 77 -13.62 -1.91 -24.07
CA ASN A 77 -12.72 -1.28 -23.13
C ASN A 77 -12.67 -2.05 -21.81
N SER A 78 -11.52 -1.92 -21.15
CA SER A 78 -11.35 -2.26 -19.75
C SER A 78 -10.92 -1.04 -18.95
N TYR A 79 -11.35 -0.98 -17.69
CA TYR A 79 -10.95 0.07 -16.75
C TYR A 79 -10.34 -0.59 -15.52
N VAL A 80 -9.21 -0.05 -15.08
CA VAL A 80 -8.58 -0.41 -13.81
C VAL A 80 -8.72 0.80 -12.91
N TRP A 81 -9.38 0.62 -11.78
CA TRP A 81 -9.59 1.67 -10.80
C TRP A 81 -8.39 1.68 -9.85
N TYR A 82 -7.69 2.82 -9.81
CA TYR A 82 -6.44 3.00 -9.07
C TYR A 82 -6.62 3.89 -7.84
N ASP A 83 -5.89 3.53 -6.80
CA ASP A 83 -5.76 4.34 -5.60
C ASP A 83 -4.79 5.51 -5.85
N ARG A 84 -5.21 6.72 -5.45
CA ARG A 84 -4.52 8.01 -5.64
C ARG A 84 -3.47 8.29 -4.54
N LYS A 85 -3.36 7.39 -3.55
CA LYS A 85 -2.47 7.50 -2.38
C LYS A 85 -1.03 7.93 -2.70
N LEU A 86 -0.43 7.46 -3.82
CA LEU A 86 0.95 7.83 -4.20
C LEU A 86 1.15 9.35 -4.35
N LEU A 87 0.20 10.01 -5.01
CA LEU A 87 0.24 11.47 -5.18
C LEU A 87 -0.18 12.16 -3.89
N MET A 88 -1.15 11.61 -3.15
CA MET A 88 -1.59 12.17 -1.87
C MET A 88 -0.50 12.20 -0.79
N LEU A 89 0.48 11.29 -0.86
CA LEU A 89 1.66 11.30 0.02
C LEU A 89 2.62 12.46 -0.27
N SER A 90 2.60 12.98 -1.49
CA SER A 90 3.53 14.04 -1.91
C SER A 90 3.11 15.39 -1.35
N VAL A 91 4.10 16.21 -1.00
CA VAL A 91 3.90 17.50 -0.35
C VAL A 91 3.03 18.44 -1.18
N ASP A 92 3.18 18.42 -2.49
CA ASP A 92 2.47 19.27 -3.44
C ASP A 92 1.38 18.51 -4.20
N CYS A 93 1.02 17.31 -3.75
CA CYS A 93 0.08 16.42 -4.44
C CYS A 93 0.49 16.13 -5.91
N MET A 94 1.78 16.20 -6.19
CA MET A 94 2.37 15.97 -7.49
C MET A 94 3.72 15.27 -7.39
N VAL A 95 4.02 14.44 -8.39
CA VAL A 95 5.28 13.68 -8.49
C VAL A 95 5.79 13.76 -9.93
N PRO A 96 7.11 13.91 -10.17
CA PRO A 96 7.67 13.88 -11.51
C PRO A 96 7.28 12.58 -12.24
N LEU A 97 6.90 12.69 -13.51
CA LEU A 97 6.54 11.52 -14.32
C LEU A 97 7.70 10.54 -14.48
N GLU A 98 8.94 11.04 -14.53
CA GLU A 98 10.15 10.23 -14.56
C GLU A 98 10.32 9.39 -13.29
N THR A 99 9.98 9.95 -12.12
CA THR A 99 10.01 9.24 -10.84
C THR A 99 8.96 8.13 -10.80
N ILE A 100 7.74 8.39 -11.29
CA ILE A 100 6.69 7.36 -11.41
C ILE A 100 7.11 6.27 -12.40
N GLU A 101 7.73 6.66 -13.52
CA GLU A 101 8.24 5.74 -14.53
C GLU A 101 9.34 4.82 -13.98
N LEU A 102 10.20 5.33 -13.10
CA LEU A 102 11.25 4.57 -12.44
C LEU A 102 10.71 3.43 -11.53
N ILE A 103 9.52 3.61 -10.95
CA ILE A 103 8.84 2.60 -10.12
C ILE A 103 7.62 1.97 -10.81
N ARG A 104 7.43 2.22 -12.10
CA ARG A 104 6.26 1.79 -12.88
C ARG A 104 5.96 0.31 -12.71
N ASP A 105 6.98 -0.51 -12.87
CA ASP A 105 6.86 -1.97 -12.81
C ASP A 105 6.57 -2.44 -11.38
N GLU A 106 7.06 -1.73 -10.35
CA GLU A 106 6.78 -2.04 -8.94
C GLU A 106 5.34 -1.64 -8.53
N LEU A 107 4.73 -0.67 -9.23
CA LEU A 107 3.32 -0.28 -9.07
C LEU A 107 2.34 -1.11 -9.92
N GLY A 108 2.87 -1.89 -10.88
CA GLY A 108 2.07 -2.64 -11.86
C GLY A 108 1.41 -1.75 -12.90
N LEU A 109 2.02 -0.60 -13.21
CA LEU A 109 1.53 0.31 -14.23
C LEU A 109 1.93 -0.18 -15.64
N PRO A 110 1.07 -0.02 -16.65
CA PRO A 110 1.41 -0.40 -18.02
C PRO A 110 2.48 0.54 -18.59
N GLY A 111 3.27 0.07 -19.56
CA GLY A 111 4.40 0.81 -20.14
C GLY A 111 4.01 2.17 -20.75
N ASP A 112 2.77 2.30 -21.18
CA ASP A 112 2.16 3.46 -21.84
C ASP A 112 1.19 4.24 -20.93
N PHE A 113 1.25 4.04 -19.60
CA PHE A 113 0.33 4.67 -18.63
C PHE A 113 0.23 6.20 -18.81
N LYS A 114 1.32 6.89 -19.18
CA LYS A 114 1.33 8.33 -19.44
C LYS A 114 0.38 8.74 -20.57
N LYS A 115 0.27 7.90 -21.61
CA LYS A 115 -0.54 8.18 -22.81
C LYS A 115 -1.97 7.69 -22.67
N VAL A 116 -2.18 6.60 -21.93
CA VAL A 116 -3.49 5.95 -21.83
C VAL A 116 -4.19 6.29 -20.52
N LEU A 117 -3.53 6.11 -19.38
CA LEU A 117 -4.16 6.28 -18.06
C LEU A 117 -4.38 7.76 -17.75
N VAL A 118 -3.36 8.60 -17.93
CA VAL A 118 -3.46 10.02 -17.50
C VAL A 118 -4.55 10.79 -18.25
N PRO A 119 -4.63 10.77 -19.59
CA PRO A 119 -5.68 11.49 -20.32
C PRO A 119 -7.08 10.91 -20.13
N LYS A 120 -7.17 9.61 -19.77
CA LYS A 120 -8.44 8.92 -19.54
C LYS A 120 -9.08 9.35 -18.22
N TYR A 121 -8.34 9.87 -17.25
CA TYR A 121 -8.86 10.30 -15.94
C TYR A 121 -8.51 11.76 -15.63
N PRO A 122 -8.94 12.74 -16.44
CA PRO A 122 -8.56 14.14 -16.29
C PRO A 122 -9.09 14.80 -15.01
N HIS A 123 -10.17 14.25 -14.44
CA HIS A 123 -10.74 14.66 -13.16
C HIS A 123 -9.91 14.23 -11.94
N PHE A 124 -9.00 13.27 -12.12
CA PHE A 124 -8.09 12.82 -11.07
C PHE A 124 -6.67 13.28 -11.32
N PHE A 125 -6.24 13.28 -12.57
CA PHE A 125 -4.84 13.50 -12.95
C PHE A 125 -4.71 14.60 -14.00
N THR A 126 -3.75 15.49 -13.77
CA THR A 126 -3.26 16.42 -14.79
C THR A 126 -1.75 16.32 -14.89
N VAL A 127 -1.22 16.68 -16.06
CA VAL A 127 0.23 16.83 -16.25
C VAL A 127 0.55 18.31 -16.25
N LYS A 128 1.43 18.73 -15.34
CA LYS A 128 1.92 20.12 -15.27
C LYS A 128 3.42 20.13 -15.51
N ASP A 129 3.89 21.11 -16.28
CA ASP A 129 5.31 21.38 -16.40
C ASP A 129 5.75 22.24 -15.21
N VAL A 130 6.76 21.77 -14.48
CA VAL A 130 7.40 22.50 -13.39
C VAL A 130 8.91 22.50 -13.65
N HIS A 131 9.44 23.68 -13.96
CA HIS A 131 10.86 23.88 -14.29
C HIS A 131 11.38 22.97 -15.41
N GLY A 132 10.57 22.76 -16.46
CA GLY A 132 10.94 21.93 -17.62
C GLY A 132 10.83 20.42 -17.36
N ARG A 133 10.19 20.01 -16.25
CA ARG A 133 9.90 18.61 -15.95
C ARG A 133 8.40 18.39 -15.84
N ALA A 134 7.91 17.37 -16.53
CA ALA A 134 6.52 16.98 -16.47
C ALA A 134 6.21 16.25 -15.14
N HIS A 135 5.22 16.76 -14.40
CA HIS A 135 4.75 16.20 -13.15
C HIS A 135 3.30 15.73 -13.28
N LEU A 136 3.00 14.57 -12.71
CA LEU A 136 1.63 14.11 -12.54
C LEU A 136 1.06 14.73 -11.28
N CYS A 137 -0.03 15.48 -11.40
CA CYS A 137 -0.70 16.16 -10.30
C CYS A 137 -2.03 15.49 -10.00
N LEU A 138 -2.39 15.49 -8.73
CA LEU A 138 -3.72 15.12 -8.25
C LEU A 138 -4.64 16.34 -8.28
N GLU A 139 -5.74 16.26 -9.02
CA GLU A 139 -6.73 17.35 -9.07
C GLU A 139 -7.80 17.23 -7.98
N ASN A 140 -8.16 16.00 -7.60
CA ASN A 140 -9.21 15.75 -6.64
C ASN A 140 -8.71 14.91 -5.46
N TRP A 141 -8.63 15.56 -4.29
CA TRP A 141 -8.30 14.91 -3.03
C TRP A 141 -9.49 14.14 -2.48
N ASP A 142 -9.23 12.91 -2.04
CA ASP A 142 -10.24 12.06 -1.42
C ASP A 142 -9.82 11.68 -0.01
N SER A 143 -10.49 12.25 0.98
CA SER A 143 -10.19 12.01 2.39
C SER A 143 -10.44 10.57 2.82
N SER A 144 -11.30 9.82 2.12
CA SER A 144 -11.53 8.40 2.43
C SER A 144 -10.30 7.53 2.12
N LEU A 145 -9.43 7.99 1.22
CA LEU A 145 -8.16 7.33 0.88
C LEU A 145 -7.01 7.74 1.82
N ALA A 146 -7.22 8.70 2.72
CA ALA A 146 -6.17 9.22 3.61
C ALA A 146 -5.93 8.33 4.84
N VAL A 147 -5.98 7.02 4.66
CA VAL A 147 -5.74 5.99 5.68
C VAL A 147 -4.57 5.12 5.24
N THR A 148 -3.58 4.97 6.10
CA THR A 148 -2.36 4.19 5.80
C THR A 148 -2.62 2.70 5.92
N ALA A 149 -1.83 1.88 5.20
CA ALA A 149 -1.87 0.43 5.30
C ALA A 149 -1.67 -0.07 6.75
N ARG A 150 -0.92 0.68 7.57
CA ARG A 150 -0.76 0.41 9.00
C ARG A 150 -2.05 0.67 9.78
N GLU A 151 -2.75 1.78 9.50
CA GLU A 151 -4.02 2.11 10.17
C GLU A 151 -5.15 1.15 9.77
N GLU A 152 -5.20 0.76 8.50
CA GLU A 152 -6.11 -0.28 8.00
C GLU A 152 -5.92 -1.58 8.81
N ARG A 153 -4.68 -2.08 8.90
CA ARG A 153 -4.35 -3.28 9.69
C ARG A 153 -4.66 -3.16 11.18
N PHE A 154 -4.45 -1.99 11.77
CA PHE A 154 -4.77 -1.76 13.18
C PHE A 154 -6.29 -1.86 13.42
N THR A 155 -7.09 -1.34 12.48
CA THR A 155 -8.55 -1.43 12.51
C THR A 155 -9.02 -2.88 12.35
N GLU A 156 -8.47 -3.60 11.37
CA GLU A 156 -8.74 -5.03 11.13
C GLU A 156 -8.40 -5.92 12.33
N ALA A 157 -7.33 -5.58 13.08
CA ALA A 157 -6.92 -6.32 14.27
C ALA A 157 -7.82 -6.07 15.51
N GLY A 158 -8.98 -5.41 15.34
CA GLY A 158 -9.95 -5.17 16.40
C GLY A 158 -9.58 -4.00 17.31
N GLY A 159 -9.11 -2.89 16.70
CA GLY A 159 -8.63 -1.67 17.36
C GLY A 159 -9.30 -1.38 18.71
N LEU A 160 -8.60 -1.73 19.80
CA LEU A 160 -9.06 -1.37 21.14
C LEU A 160 -8.84 0.14 21.34
N GLU A 161 -9.96 0.85 21.50
CA GLU A 161 -10.05 2.20 22.05
C GLU A 161 -9.12 2.38 23.27
N PRO A 162 -8.58 3.60 23.51
CA PRO A 162 -7.67 3.92 24.61
C PRO A 162 -8.31 3.90 26.02
N GLY A 163 -9.39 3.13 26.22
CA GLY A 163 -10.14 3.01 27.48
C GLY A 163 -10.16 1.61 28.10
N GLY A 164 -9.72 0.56 27.40
CA GLY A 164 -9.59 -0.79 27.98
C GLY A 164 -8.33 -0.86 28.81
N HIS A 165 -8.46 -0.99 30.15
CA HIS A 165 -7.35 -1.11 31.10
C HIS A 165 -6.17 -1.97 30.57
N LEU A 166 -5.18 -1.33 29.94
CA LEU A 166 -3.91 -1.97 29.64
C LEU A 166 -3.31 -2.38 30.98
N ARG A 167 -3.11 -3.68 31.16
CA ARG A 167 -2.24 -4.22 32.21
C ARG A 167 -0.94 -3.42 32.16
N LYS A 168 -0.77 -2.50 33.11
CA LYS A 168 0.54 -1.89 33.41
C LYS A 168 1.50 -3.06 33.64
N GLY A 169 2.56 -3.14 32.83
CA GLY A 169 3.77 -3.87 33.20
C GLY A 169 4.03 -5.17 32.45
N LYS A 170 4.51 -5.06 31.21
CA LYS A 170 5.77 -5.71 30.79
C LYS A 170 6.16 -5.18 29.41
N ILE A 171 7.43 -4.82 29.25
CA ILE A 171 8.02 -4.52 27.95
C ILE A 171 8.03 -5.82 27.15
N SER A 172 7.51 -5.81 25.92
CA SER A 172 7.56 -7.01 25.08
C SER A 172 9.00 -7.35 24.71
N LYS A 173 9.35 -8.64 24.78
CA LYS A 173 10.73 -9.10 24.48
C LYS A 173 11.11 -8.90 23.02
N ASP A 174 10.12 -8.85 22.13
CA ASP A 174 10.28 -8.63 20.69
C ASP A 174 10.14 -7.15 20.28
N GLY A 175 9.90 -6.24 21.24
CA GLY A 175 9.71 -4.81 20.99
C GLY A 175 8.37 -4.41 20.35
N ASN A 176 7.47 -5.37 20.07
CA ASN A 176 6.15 -5.06 19.53
C ASN A 176 5.23 -4.42 20.59
N PHE A 177 4.38 -3.51 20.13
CA PHE A 177 3.38 -2.82 20.94
C PHE A 177 2.10 -2.68 20.12
N SER A 178 0.95 -2.95 20.73
CA SER A 178 -0.35 -2.72 20.08
C SER A 178 -0.80 -1.30 20.36
N GLY A 179 -0.91 -0.49 19.31
CA GLY A 179 -1.41 0.88 19.39
C GLY A 179 -1.46 1.55 18.02
N PRO A 180 -2.24 2.63 17.89
CA PRO A 180 -2.53 3.26 16.60
C PRO A 180 -1.28 3.84 15.90
N PHE A 181 -0.23 4.11 16.66
CA PHE A 181 1.02 4.68 16.15
C PHE A 181 2.15 3.65 16.01
N ALA A 182 1.88 2.38 16.28
CA ALA A 182 2.88 1.35 16.33
C ALA A 182 3.15 0.71 14.95
N PHE A 183 4.39 0.32 14.71
CA PHE A 183 4.78 -0.47 13.55
C PHE A 183 5.05 -1.91 13.98
N ARG A 184 4.70 -2.87 13.13
CA ARG A 184 5.09 -4.27 13.35
C ARG A 184 6.59 -4.43 13.16
N LEU A 185 7.26 -4.90 14.21
CA LEU A 185 8.70 -5.13 14.20
C LEU A 185 9.01 -6.62 14.02
N SER A 186 10.06 -6.90 13.23
CA SER A 186 10.63 -8.22 13.06
C SER A 186 12.16 -8.13 13.06
N TYR A 187 12.79 -8.85 13.99
CA TYR A 187 14.23 -8.89 14.16
C TYR A 187 14.79 -10.25 13.70
N PRO A 188 16.02 -10.28 13.16
CA PRO A 188 16.64 -11.54 12.76
C PRO A 188 16.90 -12.45 13.96
N ASP A 189 16.91 -13.76 13.70
CA ASP A 189 17.24 -14.76 14.71
C ASP A 189 18.61 -14.46 15.33
N GLY A 190 18.66 -14.47 16.66
CA GLY A 190 19.86 -14.13 17.43
C GLY A 190 20.01 -12.65 17.79
N PHE A 191 19.15 -11.75 17.30
CA PHE A 191 19.09 -10.38 17.84
C PHE A 191 18.60 -10.41 19.30
N ARG A 192 19.47 -10.00 20.23
CA ARG A 192 19.19 -10.00 21.67
C ARG A 192 19.28 -8.57 22.21
N PRO A 193 18.21 -7.77 22.09
CA PRO A 193 18.22 -6.40 22.58
C PRO A 193 18.30 -6.38 24.11
N ASN A 194 19.04 -5.40 24.65
CA ASN A 194 19.04 -5.16 26.08
C ASN A 194 17.75 -4.43 26.53
N VAL A 195 17.52 -4.36 27.84
CA VAL A 195 16.32 -3.73 28.41
C VAL A 195 16.21 -2.26 28.01
N SER A 196 17.33 -1.52 28.01
CA SER A 196 17.36 -0.10 27.64
C SER A 196 16.91 0.15 26.19
N TYR A 197 17.35 -0.70 25.25
CA TYR A 197 16.90 -0.66 23.86
C TYR A 197 15.41 -0.93 23.75
N LEU A 198 14.89 -1.96 24.45
CA LEU A 198 13.46 -2.27 24.41
C LEU A 198 12.61 -1.16 25.03
N GLU A 199 13.10 -0.46 26.05
CA GLU A 199 12.46 0.74 26.59
C GLU A 199 12.41 1.87 25.57
N GLU A 200 13.51 2.12 24.85
CA GLU A 200 13.56 3.14 23.79
C GLU A 200 12.60 2.81 22.65
N VAL A 201 12.61 1.55 22.18
CA VAL A 201 11.67 1.06 21.16
C VAL A 201 10.23 1.22 21.64
N GLN A 202 9.92 0.85 22.88
CA GLN A 202 8.56 1.01 23.40
C GLN A 202 8.12 2.48 23.49
N ARG A 203 9.01 3.38 23.94
CA ARG A 203 8.76 4.83 23.93
C ARG A 203 8.51 5.32 22.51
N TRP A 204 9.33 4.87 21.55
CA TRP A 204 9.18 5.22 20.14
C TRP A 204 7.88 4.67 19.54
N GLN A 205 7.48 3.44 19.83
CA GLN A 205 6.22 2.84 19.36
C GLN A 205 4.99 3.62 19.84
N LYS A 206 5.00 4.08 21.10
CA LYS A 206 3.94 4.89 21.71
C LYS A 206 3.88 6.33 21.21
N LEU A 207 4.98 6.85 20.67
CA LEU A 207 5.05 8.24 20.22
C LEU A 207 4.04 8.50 19.10
N GLU A 208 3.10 9.40 19.34
CA GLU A 208 2.16 9.84 18.32
C GLU A 208 2.90 10.61 17.22
N PHE A 209 2.44 10.47 15.98
CA PHE A 209 2.96 11.25 14.87
C PHE A 209 1.87 11.61 13.88
N PRO A 210 2.01 12.75 13.16
CA PRO A 210 0.98 13.18 12.21
C PRO A 210 0.84 12.21 11.04
N SER A 211 -0.36 12.08 10.49
CA SER A 211 -0.62 11.21 9.35
C SER A 211 0.33 11.50 8.16
N PRO A 212 0.81 10.46 7.45
CA PRO A 212 1.56 10.60 6.20
C PRO A 212 0.85 11.41 5.11
N TYR A 213 -0.49 11.48 5.12
CA TYR A 213 -1.28 12.25 4.16
C TYR A 213 -1.48 13.72 4.55
N LEU A 214 -1.04 14.13 5.75
CA LEU A 214 -0.99 15.55 6.09
C LEU A 214 0.21 16.22 5.44
N ASN A 215 0.03 17.45 4.96
CA ASN A 215 1.10 18.19 4.28
C ASN A 215 2.34 18.36 5.18
N ALA A 216 3.48 17.83 4.73
CA ALA A 216 4.71 17.80 5.50
C ALA A 216 5.36 19.18 5.74
N ARG A 217 4.94 20.23 5.02
CA ARG A 217 5.44 21.61 5.24
C ARG A 217 5.10 22.18 6.61
N ARG A 218 4.10 21.59 7.27
CA ARG A 218 3.59 22.04 8.57
C ARG A 218 4.43 21.57 9.76
N PHE A 219 5.41 20.70 9.53
CA PHE A 219 6.17 20.05 10.60
C PHE A 219 7.65 20.42 10.53
N ASP A 220 8.24 20.69 11.68
CA ASP A 220 9.68 20.87 11.83
C ASP A 220 10.38 19.52 11.71
N ILE A 221 11.40 19.44 10.85
CA ILE A 221 12.18 18.22 10.59
C ILE A 221 12.94 17.76 11.85
N ALA A 222 13.24 18.68 12.78
CA ALA A 222 13.88 18.34 14.04
C ALA A 222 12.96 17.61 15.04
N ASP A 223 11.64 17.82 14.93
CA ASP A 223 10.65 17.22 15.84
C ASP A 223 10.71 15.68 15.78
N PRO A 224 10.88 14.98 16.92
CA PRO A 224 10.74 13.52 16.99
C PRO A 224 9.48 12.97 16.29
N LYS A 225 8.34 13.67 16.38
CA LYS A 225 7.09 13.26 15.73
C LYS A 225 7.21 13.33 14.20
N ALA A 226 7.81 14.40 13.67
CA ALA A 226 8.06 14.54 12.24
C ALA A 226 9.04 13.48 11.71
N ARG A 227 10.09 13.17 12.48
CA ARG A 227 11.03 12.08 12.15
C ARG A 227 10.35 10.71 12.14
N LYS A 228 9.45 10.45 13.09
CA LYS A 228 8.64 9.22 13.08
C LYS A 228 7.65 9.20 11.91
N ARG A 229 7.06 10.35 11.53
CA ARG A 229 6.20 10.47 10.34
C ARG A 229 6.92 10.08 9.05
N VAL A 230 8.19 10.42 8.88
CA VAL A 230 8.99 9.97 7.71
C VAL A 230 8.97 8.45 7.59
N ILE A 231 9.05 7.72 8.72
CA ILE A 231 8.97 6.25 8.72
C ILE A 231 7.58 5.79 8.30
N GLY A 232 6.52 6.49 8.72
CA GLY A 232 5.16 6.27 8.24
C GLY A 232 5.00 6.49 6.73
N VAL A 233 5.61 7.55 6.18
CA VAL A 233 5.60 7.83 4.74
C VAL A 233 6.33 6.75 3.96
N LEU A 234 7.52 6.33 4.42
CA LEU A 234 8.26 5.24 3.79
C LEU A 234 7.46 3.94 3.85
N HIS A 235 6.96 3.59 5.04
CA HIS A 235 6.12 2.40 5.25
C HIS A 235 4.93 2.37 4.28
N GLU A 236 4.23 3.49 4.13
CA GLU A 236 3.12 3.61 3.20
C GLU A 236 3.58 3.48 1.73
N LEU A 237 4.66 4.16 1.35
CA LEU A 237 5.22 4.06 -0.02
C LEU A 237 5.54 2.61 -0.40
N PHE A 238 6.24 1.86 0.47
CA PHE A 238 6.50 0.44 0.22
C PHE A 238 5.18 -0.34 0.17
N SER A 239 4.22 -0.02 1.04
CA SER A 239 2.90 -0.64 1.06
C SER A 239 2.09 -0.43 -0.22
N LEU A 240 2.35 0.63 -1.00
CA LEU A 240 1.72 0.85 -2.31
C LEU A 240 2.31 -0.01 -3.43
N THR A 241 3.54 -0.49 -3.30
CA THR A 241 4.19 -1.36 -4.32
C THR A 241 3.64 -2.79 -4.26
N MET A 242 3.69 -3.51 -5.38
CA MET A 242 3.19 -4.89 -5.47
C MET A 242 4.02 -5.85 -4.64
N GLU A 243 5.35 -5.75 -4.73
CA GLU A 243 6.29 -6.60 -4.00
C GLU A 243 6.74 -5.98 -2.65
N LYS A 244 6.16 -4.86 -2.22
CA LYS A 244 6.49 -4.23 -0.91
C LYS A 244 8.00 -3.94 -0.75
N ARG A 245 8.65 -3.59 -1.86
CA ARG A 245 10.09 -3.36 -1.97
C ARG A 245 10.39 -2.30 -3.02
N LEU A 246 11.51 -1.60 -2.84
CA LEU A 246 12.08 -0.64 -3.78
C LEU A 246 13.60 -0.66 -3.65
N THR A 247 14.31 -0.32 -4.72
CA THR A 247 15.75 -0.04 -4.65
C THR A 247 16.02 1.26 -3.91
N SER A 248 17.19 1.40 -3.29
CA SER A 248 17.58 2.65 -2.63
C SER A 248 17.52 3.85 -3.57
N ALA A 249 17.93 3.69 -4.83
CA ALA A 249 17.82 4.73 -5.86
C ALA A 249 16.38 5.10 -6.19
N GLN A 250 15.46 4.11 -6.24
CA GLN A 250 14.03 4.37 -6.43
C GLN A 250 13.43 5.17 -5.27
N VAL A 251 13.79 4.85 -4.02
CA VAL A 251 13.30 5.61 -2.86
C VAL A 251 13.88 7.02 -2.84
N GLU A 252 15.17 7.17 -3.15
CA GLU A 252 15.85 8.47 -3.22
C GLU A 252 15.26 9.39 -4.31
N ALA A 253 14.70 8.82 -5.39
CA ALA A 253 14.03 9.59 -6.43
C ALA A 253 12.77 10.35 -5.95
N PHE A 254 12.24 10.02 -4.77
CA PHE A 254 11.15 10.73 -4.09
C PHE A 254 11.63 11.68 -2.98
N HIS A 255 12.94 11.95 -2.89
CA HIS A 255 13.53 12.70 -1.78
C HIS A 255 12.83 14.04 -1.54
N TRP A 256 12.56 14.81 -2.60
CA TRP A 256 11.96 16.13 -2.50
C TRP A 256 10.44 16.05 -2.28
N GLU A 257 9.76 15.19 -3.03
CA GLU A 257 8.31 15.03 -3.04
C GLU A 257 7.79 14.56 -1.69
N TYR A 258 8.55 13.71 -0.99
CA TYR A 258 8.19 13.14 0.31
C TYR A 258 8.98 13.75 1.49
N ARG A 259 9.86 14.73 1.23
CA ARG A 259 10.77 15.33 2.24
C ARG A 259 11.54 14.27 3.02
N LEU A 260 12.16 13.34 2.29
CA LEU A 260 12.99 12.31 2.88
C LEU A 260 14.28 12.93 3.46
N PRO A 261 14.90 12.31 4.47
CA PRO A 261 16.12 12.81 5.06
C PRO A 261 17.31 12.58 4.12
N ALA A 262 18.23 13.55 4.04
CA ALA A 262 19.45 13.46 3.23
C ALA A 262 20.33 12.24 3.54
N LYS A 263 20.21 11.68 4.76
CA LYS A 263 20.86 10.42 5.17
C LYS A 263 19.84 9.27 5.16
N LEU A 264 19.15 9.05 4.04
CA LEU A 264 18.08 8.07 3.90
C LEU A 264 18.53 6.65 4.27
N LEU A 265 19.70 6.22 3.79
CA LEU A 265 20.21 4.88 4.09
C LEU A 265 20.43 4.67 5.60
N LEU A 266 21.00 5.66 6.29
CA LEU A 266 21.17 5.62 7.75
C LEU A 266 19.82 5.60 8.48
N CYS A 267 18.83 6.32 7.96
CA CYS A 267 17.46 6.27 8.46
C CYS A 267 16.90 4.84 8.38
N LEU A 268 16.99 4.20 7.22
CA LEU A 268 16.50 2.83 7.02
C LEU A 268 17.23 1.82 7.93
N ILE A 269 18.56 1.95 8.08
CA ILE A 269 19.36 1.08 8.97
C ILE A 269 18.94 1.24 10.43
N LYS A 270 18.71 2.47 10.90
CA LYS A 270 18.22 2.71 12.28
C LYS A 270 16.87 2.06 12.54
N HIS A 271 16.06 1.88 11.50
CA HIS A 271 14.75 1.22 11.57
C HIS A 271 14.78 -0.20 11.00
N HIS A 272 15.87 -0.95 11.24
CA HIS A 272 16.04 -2.33 10.79
C HIS A 272 14.99 -3.33 11.34
N GLY A 273 14.19 -2.96 12.34
CA GLY A 273 13.04 -3.77 12.77
C GLY A 273 11.87 -3.73 11.78
N ILE A 274 11.78 -2.68 10.95
CA ILE A 274 10.70 -2.44 9.98
C ILE A 274 11.20 -2.73 8.56
N PHE A 275 12.42 -2.27 8.26
CA PHE A 275 13.01 -2.41 6.93
C PHE A 275 14.11 -3.46 6.93
N TYR A 276 14.20 -4.19 5.84
CA TYR A 276 15.33 -5.07 5.53
C TYR A 276 16.05 -4.53 4.31
N ILE A 277 17.38 -4.45 4.37
CA ILE A 277 18.21 -3.95 3.27
C ILE A 277 19.09 -5.08 2.80
N THR A 278 19.04 -5.37 1.51
CA THR A 278 19.96 -6.30 0.85
C THR A 278 20.92 -5.52 -0.03
N ASN A 279 22.19 -5.90 -0.01
CA ASN A 279 23.18 -5.40 -0.95
C ASN A 279 23.49 -6.52 -1.94
N LYS A 280 22.90 -6.45 -3.14
CA LYS A 280 23.23 -7.38 -4.23
C LYS A 280 23.96 -6.60 -5.32
N GLY A 281 25.29 -6.73 -5.35
CA GLY A 281 26.16 -5.96 -6.25
C GLY A 281 26.11 -4.47 -5.92
N ALA A 282 25.96 -3.62 -6.94
CA ALA A 282 25.98 -2.16 -6.81
C ALA A 282 24.63 -1.53 -6.37
N ARG A 283 23.58 -2.33 -6.17
CA ARG A 283 22.23 -1.84 -5.85
C ARG A 283 21.76 -2.40 -4.51
N SER A 284 21.37 -1.50 -3.61
CA SER A 284 20.69 -1.88 -2.37
C SER A 284 19.18 -1.96 -2.62
N THR A 285 18.54 -3.04 -2.19
CA THR A 285 17.07 -3.18 -2.23
C THR A 285 16.52 -3.22 -0.83
N VAL A 286 15.49 -2.41 -0.59
CA VAL A 286 14.83 -2.23 0.70
C VAL A 286 13.48 -2.92 0.64
N PHE A 287 13.19 -3.73 1.67
CA PHE A 287 11.97 -4.50 1.80
C PHE A 287 11.24 -4.09 3.07
N LEU A 288 9.91 -4.05 3.02
CA LEU A 288 9.07 -3.92 4.20
C LEU A 288 8.93 -5.28 4.89
N LYS A 289 9.57 -5.48 6.05
CA LYS A 289 9.69 -6.80 6.69
C LYS A 289 8.35 -7.46 7.01
N GLU A 290 7.39 -6.69 7.49
CA GLU A 290 6.08 -7.23 7.87
C GLU A 290 5.25 -7.75 6.69
N ALA A 291 5.67 -7.50 5.45
CA ALA A 291 5.04 -8.05 4.27
C ALA A 291 5.54 -9.45 3.91
N TYR A 292 6.59 -9.93 4.59
CA TYR A 292 7.30 -11.16 4.23
C TYR A 292 7.33 -12.17 5.37
N ASP A 293 7.20 -13.44 5.01
CA ASP A 293 7.53 -14.59 5.84
C ASP A 293 8.71 -15.32 5.18
N GLY A 294 9.90 -15.17 5.77
CA GLY A 294 11.15 -15.57 5.15
C GLY A 294 11.37 -14.85 3.81
N SER A 295 11.46 -15.62 2.72
CA SER A 295 11.57 -15.10 1.35
C SER A 295 10.22 -14.91 0.64
N ASN A 296 9.11 -15.29 1.28
CA ASN A 296 7.79 -15.30 0.67
C ASN A 296 7.02 -14.04 1.02
N LEU A 297 6.52 -13.34 0.01
CA LEU A 297 5.59 -12.25 0.21
C LEU A 297 4.26 -12.84 0.73
N ILE A 298 3.84 -12.42 1.93
CA ILE A 298 2.60 -12.89 2.58
C ILE A 298 1.40 -12.56 1.69
N ASN A 299 1.37 -11.32 1.17
CA ASN A 299 0.27 -10.79 0.37
C ASN A 299 0.62 -10.44 -1.08
N LYS A 300 0.69 -11.46 -1.97
CA LYS A 300 0.94 -11.34 -3.43
C LYS A 300 -0.26 -10.90 -4.26
N CYS A 301 -0.23 -9.73 -4.89
CA CYS A 301 -1.33 -9.32 -5.80
C CYS A 301 -1.58 -10.34 -6.92
N PRO A 302 -2.77 -10.34 -7.57
CA PRO A 302 -3.11 -11.31 -8.61
C PRO A 302 -2.08 -11.41 -9.74
N LEU A 303 -1.44 -10.29 -10.12
CA LEU A 303 -0.39 -10.26 -11.14
C LEU A 303 0.85 -11.06 -10.72
N LEU A 304 1.28 -10.94 -9.46
CA LEU A 304 2.40 -11.72 -8.93
C LEU A 304 2.03 -13.20 -8.81
N ALA A 305 0.81 -13.51 -8.35
CA ALA A 305 0.34 -14.89 -8.28
C ALA A 305 0.25 -15.56 -9.65
N PHE A 306 -0.22 -14.83 -10.68
CA PHE A 306 -0.23 -15.29 -12.06
C PHE A 306 1.20 -15.52 -12.58
N ARG A 307 2.10 -14.57 -12.34
CA ARG A 307 3.52 -14.68 -12.71
C ARG A 307 4.17 -15.91 -12.10
N ASP A 308 3.93 -16.19 -10.83
CA ASP A 308 4.47 -17.37 -10.14
C ASP A 308 3.96 -18.67 -10.78
N ARG A 309 2.64 -18.76 -11.04
CA ARG A 309 2.06 -19.92 -11.74
C ARG A 309 2.64 -20.09 -13.14
N PHE A 310 2.80 -18.99 -13.88
CA PHE A 310 3.39 -19.02 -15.22
C PHE A 310 4.86 -19.48 -15.19
N ILE A 311 5.65 -18.99 -14.25
CA ILE A 311 7.04 -19.43 -14.06
C ILE A 311 7.09 -20.92 -13.70
N ALA A 312 6.23 -21.39 -12.79
CA ALA A 312 6.14 -22.80 -12.43
C ALA A 312 5.85 -23.71 -13.63
N LEU A 313 4.93 -23.28 -14.53
CA LEU A 313 4.62 -24.00 -15.77
C LEU A 313 5.79 -24.04 -16.75
N SER A 314 6.68 -23.05 -16.72
CA SER A 314 7.86 -22.99 -17.60
C SER A 314 8.99 -23.98 -17.23
N GLY A 315 8.76 -24.86 -16.25
CA GLY A 315 9.75 -25.83 -15.76
C GLY A 315 10.89 -25.21 -14.94
N ARG A 316 10.89 -23.87 -14.79
CA ARG A 316 11.71 -23.18 -13.81
C ARG A 316 11.00 -23.30 -12.46
N GLY A 317 11.25 -24.40 -11.74
CA GLY A 317 10.77 -24.57 -10.37
C GLY A 317 11.11 -23.33 -9.55
N ASP A 318 10.13 -22.80 -8.80
CA ASP A 318 10.16 -21.57 -8.01
C ASP A 318 11.52 -20.87 -8.02
N THR A 319 11.83 -20.20 -9.14
CA THR A 319 12.93 -19.24 -9.15
C THR A 319 12.42 -18.01 -8.43
N SER A 320 12.31 -18.12 -7.11
CA SER A 320 12.55 -16.99 -6.24
C SER A 320 13.76 -16.27 -6.82
N LEU A 321 13.58 -15.04 -7.29
CA LEU A 321 14.68 -14.15 -7.68
C LEU A 321 15.64 -13.84 -6.50
N CYS A 322 15.46 -14.51 -5.36
CA CYS A 322 16.48 -14.85 -4.41
C CYS A 322 16.80 -16.35 -4.45
N THR A 323 17.73 -16.76 -5.31
CA THR A 323 18.51 -17.98 -5.06
C THR A 323 19.03 -17.92 -3.63
N ARG A 324 18.54 -18.83 -2.78
CA ARG A 324 19.03 -19.18 -1.44
C ARG A 324 19.66 -18.00 -0.67
N ILE A 325 18.85 -17.24 0.06
CA ILE A 325 19.37 -16.46 1.19
C ILE A 325 19.47 -17.44 2.36
N PRO A 326 20.66 -17.94 2.75
CA PRO A 326 20.81 -18.39 4.12
C PRO A 326 20.60 -17.16 4.99
N PHE A 327 19.62 -17.21 5.89
CA PHE A 327 19.53 -16.31 7.03
C PHE A 327 20.74 -16.58 7.94
N SER A 328 21.92 -16.16 7.50
CA SER A 328 23.16 -16.23 8.26
C SER A 328 23.88 -14.91 8.05
N GLY A 329 23.83 -14.10 9.11
CA GLY A 329 24.75 -13.01 9.45
C GLY A 329 25.48 -12.30 8.32
N ALA A 330 25.01 -11.10 7.97
CA ALA A 330 25.90 -10.01 7.61
C ALA A 330 25.23 -8.70 8.04
N ILE A 331 25.53 -8.30 9.27
CA ILE A 331 25.33 -6.95 9.77
C ILE A 331 26.47 -6.11 9.18
N LEU A 332 26.14 -4.98 8.56
CA LEU A 332 27.00 -3.80 8.54
C LEU A 332 26.36 -2.74 9.43
#